data_AF-A0A937HAY8-F1
#
_entry.id   AF-A0A937HAY8-F1
#
_cell.length_a   1.000
_cell.length_b   1.000
_cell.length_c   1.000
_cell.angle_alpha   90.00
_cell.angle_beta   90.00
_cell.angle_gamma   90.00
#
_symmetry.space_group_name_H-M   'P 1'
#
loop_
_entity.id
_entity.type
_entity.pdbx_description
1 polymer ?
#
loop_
_entity_poly.entity_id
_entity_poly.type
_entity_poly.pdbx_seq_one_letter_code
_entity_poly.pdbx_strand_id
1 'polypeptide(L)'
;MYDVIIIGAGSAGCVLANRLSEDPNRTVLLIEAGPDYPTPETLPFELVNSHQNALRDHDWGHTYHPTESVAQRFPRGRVTGGSSAVNTTIALRGLPEDYDAWAAMGNPGWDWLSVLPHFMRLERDLDFGDETYHGDAGPITIARYSPQQLLPQHQAFLNDAAALGFPECADANAPDSVGAGPQPMNKIGRLRVSCAIAYLAAARFRPNLTVLADTQVERLLINQRRCRGVLAASATSQPVEIEGRLTIVAAGALLSPTLLMRSGLGPRSMLEQFGISVIEDEPYLGANLRDHPALSVVCNVKPGIPIDHDAPLIQSILRYTTDNSADRNNMQIEQLSYAGKPGGAAMFAIAACLEYQYGSGYLTLSGATASDLPNVHNHFCEDPRDLEPLLIGFKDAMRFTEQSALAGMIESIRFPDPARITGDDDLRSLIQRFAGSGYHPCGTVKMGPASDRTAIVNASGQLHRCEGLVVADASIMPTVPRANTNLSTIMIGEKISQDIQRKSATFGL
;
A
#
# COMPACT_ATOMS: atom_id res chain seq x y z
N MET A 1 -20.05 23.88 8.97
CA MET A 1 -20.37 22.46 9.24
C MET A 1 -20.43 21.76 7.90
N TYR A 2 -19.86 20.56 7.80
CA TYR A 2 -19.91 19.71 6.61
C TYR A 2 -20.78 18.48 6.85
N ASP A 3 -21.31 17.87 5.79
CA ASP A 3 -21.95 16.55 5.91
C ASP A 3 -20.88 15.48 6.14
N VAL A 4 -19.80 15.53 5.35
CA VAL A 4 -18.70 14.56 5.44
C VAL A 4 -17.35 15.28 5.56
N ILE A 5 -16.54 14.86 6.53
CA ILE A 5 -15.12 15.21 6.64
C ILE A 5 -14.30 13.96 6.32
N ILE A 6 -13.33 14.07 5.42
CA ILE A 6 -12.40 13.00 5.03
C ILE A 6 -11.00 13.43 5.42
N ILE A 7 -10.30 12.60 6.20
CA ILE A 7 -8.97 12.87 6.73
C ILE A 7 -7.94 12.05 5.95
N GLY A 8 -7.08 12.74 5.20
CA GLY A 8 -6.07 12.15 4.32
C GLY A 8 -6.57 12.10 2.88
N ALA A 9 -5.88 12.80 1.97
CA ALA A 9 -6.11 12.76 0.53
C ALA A 9 -5.25 11.67 -0.13
N GLY A 10 -5.12 10.50 0.51
CA GLY A 10 -4.40 9.35 -0.04
C GLY A 10 -5.19 8.58 -1.09
N SER A 11 -4.78 7.32 -1.34
CA SER A 11 -5.40 6.46 -2.35
C SER A 11 -6.92 6.31 -2.15
N ALA A 12 -7.38 6.00 -0.93
CA ALA A 12 -8.81 5.88 -0.65
C ALA A 12 -9.50 7.24 -0.46
N GLY A 13 -8.84 8.20 0.21
CA GLY A 13 -9.40 9.52 0.49
C GLY A 13 -9.79 10.30 -0.76
N CYS A 14 -8.94 10.25 -1.80
CA CYS A 14 -9.25 10.83 -3.11
C CYS A 14 -10.53 10.23 -3.73
N VAL A 15 -10.68 8.90 -3.64
CA VAL A 15 -11.86 8.20 -4.16
C VAL A 15 -13.10 8.61 -3.39
N LEU A 16 -13.05 8.56 -2.06
CA LEU A 16 -14.17 8.93 -1.19
C LEU A 16 -14.62 10.36 -1.46
N ALA A 17 -13.69 11.31 -1.58
CA ALA A 17 -14.00 12.70 -1.88
C ALA A 17 -14.67 12.85 -3.25
N ASN A 18 -14.17 12.17 -4.28
CA ASN A 18 -14.80 12.17 -5.59
C ASN A 18 -16.20 11.56 -5.53
N ARG A 19 -16.37 10.33 -5.03
CA ARG A 19 -17.66 9.64 -5.06
C ARG A 19 -18.71 10.30 -4.17
N LEU A 20 -18.35 10.72 -2.97
CA LEU A 20 -19.32 11.31 -2.05
C LEU A 20 -19.78 12.72 -2.49
N SER A 21 -18.93 13.45 -3.23
CA SER A 21 -19.31 14.76 -3.80
C SER A 21 -20.10 14.67 -5.12
N GLU A 22 -20.32 13.47 -5.68
CA GLU A 22 -21.23 13.29 -6.83
C GLU A 22 -22.67 13.69 -6.49
N ASP A 23 -23.08 13.62 -5.21
CA ASP A 23 -24.35 14.17 -4.73
C ASP A 23 -24.19 15.69 -4.47
N PRO A 24 -24.82 16.57 -5.28
CA PRO A 24 -24.65 18.02 -5.15
C PRO A 24 -25.23 18.58 -3.85
N ASN A 25 -26.07 17.82 -3.12
CA ASN A 25 -26.63 18.23 -1.84
C ASN A 25 -25.75 17.85 -0.65
N ARG A 26 -24.63 17.15 -0.88
CA ARG A 26 -23.71 16.71 0.17
C ARG A 26 -22.46 17.58 0.19
N THR A 27 -22.23 18.27 1.29
CA THR A 27 -21.01 19.06 1.51
C THR A 27 -19.87 18.16 2.02
N VAL A 28 -18.75 18.16 1.29
CA VAL A 28 -17.59 17.29 1.57
C VAL A 28 -16.36 18.14 1.81
N LEU A 29 -15.67 17.90 2.92
CA LEU A 29 -14.34 18.44 3.20
C LEU A 29 -13.31 17.32 3.12
N LEU A 30 -12.26 17.51 2.31
CA LEU A 30 -11.09 16.65 2.26
C LEU A 30 -9.90 17.39 2.87
N ILE A 31 -9.28 16.84 3.91
CA ILE A 31 -8.13 17.44 4.61
C ILE A 31 -6.87 16.64 4.30
N GLU A 32 -5.79 17.32 3.90
CA GLU A 32 -4.48 16.71 3.62
C GLU A 32 -3.38 17.47 4.34
N ALA A 33 -2.48 16.72 4.99
CA ALA A 33 -1.37 17.29 5.74
C ALA A 33 -0.24 17.80 4.85
N GLY A 34 -0.04 17.18 3.68
CA GLY A 34 0.89 17.63 2.66
C GLY A 34 0.33 18.68 1.69
N PRO A 35 1.14 19.14 0.74
CA PRO A 35 0.72 20.13 -0.24
C PRO A 35 -0.28 19.55 -1.28
N ASP A 36 -1.03 20.46 -1.92
CA ASP A 36 -1.85 20.18 -3.11
C ASP A 36 -1.29 20.89 -4.34
N TYR A 37 -1.37 20.19 -5.47
CA TYR A 37 -0.93 20.69 -6.78
C TYR A 37 -2.10 20.62 -7.75
N PRO A 38 -3.00 21.63 -7.75
CA PRO A 38 -4.29 21.56 -8.43
C PRO A 38 -4.20 21.53 -9.95
N THR A 39 -3.08 21.97 -10.52
CA THR A 39 -2.93 22.13 -11.97
C THR A 39 -1.62 21.52 -12.45
N PRO A 40 -1.53 21.13 -13.74
CA PRO A 40 -0.29 20.58 -14.32
C PRO A 40 0.92 21.51 -14.17
N GLU A 41 0.72 22.83 -14.16
CA GLU A 41 1.80 23.82 -14.06
C GLU A 41 2.43 23.86 -12.66
N THR A 42 1.67 23.50 -11.63
CA THR A 42 2.13 23.48 -10.23
C THR A 42 2.62 22.11 -9.79
N LEU A 43 2.28 21.05 -10.53
CA LEU A 43 2.63 19.67 -10.20
C LEU A 43 4.13 19.39 -10.43
N PRO A 44 4.91 19.04 -9.38
CA PRO A 44 6.33 18.73 -9.52
C PRO A 44 6.58 17.53 -10.45
N PHE A 45 7.64 17.62 -11.26
CA PHE A 45 7.97 16.57 -12.22
C PHE A 45 8.20 15.19 -11.56
N GLU A 46 8.72 15.13 -10.34
CA GLU A 46 8.90 13.85 -9.63
C GLU A 46 7.58 13.13 -9.34
N LEU A 47 6.48 13.87 -9.12
CA LEU A 47 5.15 13.29 -8.95
C LEU A 47 4.49 12.91 -10.28
N VAL A 48 5.01 13.44 -11.40
CA VAL A 48 4.60 13.07 -12.75
C VAL A 48 5.36 11.84 -13.24
N ASN A 49 6.65 11.71 -12.90
CA ASN A 49 7.53 10.67 -13.42
C ASN A 49 7.20 9.30 -12.81
N SER A 50 6.70 8.37 -13.64
CA SER A 50 6.41 6.99 -13.23
C SER A 50 7.65 6.09 -13.14
N HIS A 51 8.81 6.52 -13.66
CA HIS A 51 10.02 5.69 -13.64
C HIS A 51 10.65 5.59 -12.26
N GLN A 52 10.42 6.57 -11.39
CA GLN A 52 11.07 6.70 -10.09
C GLN A 52 10.05 6.93 -8.98
N ASN A 53 10.36 6.44 -7.79
CA ASN A 53 9.56 6.75 -6.60
C ASN A 53 9.93 8.16 -6.09
N ALA A 54 8.93 8.98 -5.75
CA ALA A 54 9.11 10.35 -5.27
C ALA A 54 9.15 10.40 -3.72
N LEU A 55 10.23 9.88 -3.13
CA LEU A 55 10.31 9.58 -1.67
C LEU A 55 11.20 10.55 -0.87
N ARG A 56 11.39 11.77 -1.39
CA ARG A 56 12.24 12.79 -0.76
C ARG A 56 11.45 14.00 -0.29
N ASP A 57 10.89 14.78 -1.21
CA ASP A 57 10.31 16.09 -0.87
C ASP A 57 8.88 15.97 -0.31
N HIS A 58 8.19 14.86 -0.63
CA HIS A 58 6.83 14.55 -0.15
C HIS A 58 6.79 13.29 0.72
N ASP A 59 7.82 13.04 1.53
CA ASP A 59 7.84 11.92 2.47
C ASP A 59 7.45 12.34 3.89
N TRP A 60 6.67 11.52 4.58
CA TRP A 60 6.38 11.66 6.01
C TRP A 60 7.62 11.49 6.89
N GLY A 61 8.65 10.76 6.42
CA GLY A 61 9.90 10.58 7.16
C GLY A 61 9.82 9.50 8.25
N HIS A 62 8.89 8.56 8.14
CA HIS A 62 8.78 7.44 9.09
C HIS A 62 10.03 6.58 9.11
N THR A 63 10.24 5.92 10.25
CA THR A 63 11.16 4.79 10.41
C THR A 63 10.38 3.57 10.91
N TYR A 64 10.96 2.40 10.71
CA TYR A 64 10.38 1.14 11.19
C TYR A 64 11.47 0.13 11.53
N HIS A 65 11.09 -0.87 12.34
CA HIS A 65 11.89 -2.03 12.69
C HIS A 65 11.36 -3.24 11.91
N PRO A 66 11.96 -3.57 10.74
CA PRO A 66 11.52 -4.73 9.96
C PRO A 66 11.72 -6.03 10.74
N THR A 67 12.86 -6.16 11.40
CA THR A 67 13.27 -7.30 12.23
C THR A 67 13.86 -6.76 13.54
N GLU A 68 14.39 -7.61 14.43
CA GLU A 68 15.12 -7.19 15.65
C GLU A 68 16.39 -6.36 15.38
N SER A 69 16.73 -6.14 14.11
CA SER A 69 17.90 -5.39 13.67
C SER A 69 17.69 -3.86 13.68
N VAL A 70 18.48 -3.14 12.85
CA VAL A 70 18.52 -1.67 12.83
C VAL A 70 17.27 -1.10 12.17
N ALA A 71 16.76 0.00 12.74
CA ALA A 71 15.66 0.76 12.15
C ALA A 71 16.00 1.24 10.73
N GLN A 72 15.01 1.18 9.83
CA GLN A 72 15.15 1.60 8.44
C GLN A 72 14.15 2.73 8.13
N ARG A 73 14.40 3.50 7.06
CA ARG A 73 13.41 4.47 6.56
C ARG A 73 12.18 3.73 6.04
N PHE A 74 11.00 4.29 6.29
CA PHE A 74 9.73 3.75 5.85
C PHE A 74 8.89 4.76 5.05
N PRO A 75 9.27 5.07 3.79
CA PRO A 75 8.70 6.22 3.09
C PRO A 75 7.18 6.10 2.87
N ARG A 76 6.45 7.20 3.08
CA ARG A 76 5.01 7.33 2.86
C ARG A 76 4.71 8.70 2.25
N GLY A 77 3.82 8.74 1.26
CA GLY A 77 3.48 10.00 0.60
C GLY A 77 2.75 10.97 1.53
N ARG A 78 3.30 12.18 1.68
CA ARG A 78 2.73 13.35 2.35
C ARG A 78 2.45 14.44 1.30
N VAL A 79 1.40 14.23 0.52
CA VAL A 79 0.94 15.07 -0.59
C VAL A 79 -0.46 14.62 -0.99
N THR A 80 -1.25 15.45 -1.64
CA THR A 80 -2.49 14.98 -2.29
C THR A 80 -2.21 13.82 -3.26
N GLY A 81 -3.03 12.78 -3.18
CA GLY A 81 -2.79 11.46 -3.77
C GLY A 81 -2.06 10.48 -2.84
N GLY A 82 -1.44 10.97 -1.76
CA GLY A 82 -0.69 10.20 -0.76
C GLY A 82 0.33 9.27 -1.40
N SER A 83 0.41 8.03 -0.90
CA SER A 83 1.36 7.04 -1.43
C SER A 83 1.15 6.70 -2.91
N SER A 84 -0.05 6.87 -3.48
CA SER A 84 -0.26 6.67 -4.94
C SER A 84 0.47 7.71 -5.81
N ALA A 85 0.80 8.88 -5.25
CA ALA A 85 1.54 9.92 -5.95
C ALA A 85 3.06 9.70 -5.96
N VAL A 86 3.58 8.80 -5.10
CA VAL A 86 5.03 8.66 -4.89
C VAL A 86 5.57 7.23 -5.09
N ASN A 87 4.70 6.24 -5.25
CA ASN A 87 5.07 4.82 -5.32
C ASN A 87 5.71 4.40 -6.67
N THR A 88 5.87 3.10 -6.90
CA THR A 88 6.44 2.54 -8.14
C THR A 88 5.46 2.43 -9.29
N THR A 89 4.22 2.87 -9.12
CA THR A 89 3.11 2.72 -10.09
C THR A 89 2.71 1.28 -10.40
N ILE A 90 3.01 0.31 -9.53
CA ILE A 90 2.51 -1.07 -9.70
C ILE A 90 1.00 -1.09 -9.47
N ALA A 91 0.28 -1.72 -10.40
CA ALA A 91 -1.17 -1.83 -10.41
C ALA A 91 -1.60 -3.30 -10.39
N LEU A 92 -1.16 -4.02 -9.36
CA LEU A 92 -1.48 -5.41 -9.11
C LEU A 92 -2.69 -5.55 -8.17
N ARG A 93 -3.54 -6.54 -8.41
CA ARG A 93 -4.66 -6.94 -7.56
C ARG A 93 -4.29 -8.14 -6.70
N GLY A 94 -4.90 -8.24 -5.52
CA GLY A 94 -4.86 -9.46 -4.73
C GLY A 94 -5.52 -10.62 -5.49
N LEU A 95 -5.32 -11.83 -5.00
CA LEU A 95 -5.98 -13.01 -5.56
C LEU A 95 -7.42 -13.13 -5.03
N PRO A 96 -8.34 -13.78 -5.78
CA PRO A 96 -9.70 -14.06 -5.31
C PRO A 96 -9.76 -14.60 -3.87
N GLU A 97 -8.87 -15.54 -3.56
CA GLU A 97 -8.86 -16.24 -2.28
C GLU A 97 -8.44 -15.32 -1.10
N ASP A 98 -7.75 -14.20 -1.36
CA ASP A 98 -7.46 -13.20 -0.31
C ASP A 98 -8.75 -12.53 0.20
N TYR A 99 -9.61 -12.15 -0.74
CA TYR A 99 -10.87 -11.47 -0.48
C TYR A 99 -11.91 -12.45 0.08
N ASP A 100 -11.96 -13.67 -0.45
CA ASP A 100 -12.80 -14.74 0.11
C ASP A 100 -12.41 -15.07 1.56
N ALA A 101 -11.10 -15.05 1.88
CA ALA A 101 -10.63 -15.20 3.25
C ALA A 101 -11.09 -14.04 4.15
N TRP A 102 -11.07 -12.80 3.66
CA TRP A 102 -11.63 -11.66 4.42
C TRP A 102 -13.12 -11.86 4.71
N ALA A 103 -13.90 -12.33 3.75
CA ALA A 103 -15.31 -12.64 3.95
C ALA A 103 -15.52 -13.77 4.97
N ALA A 104 -14.72 -14.85 4.87
CA ALA A 104 -14.76 -15.97 5.80
C ALA A 104 -14.41 -15.57 7.25
N MET A 105 -13.65 -14.49 7.45
CA MET A 105 -13.40 -13.89 8.77
C MET A 105 -14.61 -13.10 9.33
N GLY A 106 -15.79 -13.19 8.70
CA GLY A 106 -17.03 -12.57 9.17
C GLY A 106 -17.30 -11.19 8.54
N ASN A 107 -16.75 -10.91 7.36
CA ASN A 107 -16.90 -9.64 6.66
C ASN A 107 -17.72 -9.84 5.36
N PRO A 108 -19.06 -9.98 5.44
CA PRO A 108 -19.88 -10.24 4.27
C PRO A 108 -19.74 -9.13 3.21
N GLY A 109 -19.72 -9.53 1.94
CA GLY A 109 -19.56 -8.60 0.82
C GLY A 109 -18.12 -8.16 0.56
N TRP A 110 -17.14 -8.85 1.15
CA TRP A 110 -15.71 -8.69 0.87
C TRP A 110 -15.11 -9.87 0.12
N ASP A 111 -15.90 -10.89 -0.25
CA ASP A 111 -15.51 -11.98 -1.14
C ASP A 111 -15.19 -11.46 -2.54
N TRP A 112 -14.44 -12.24 -3.32
CA TRP A 112 -13.95 -11.83 -4.64
C TRP A 112 -15.07 -11.31 -5.55
N LEU A 113 -16.18 -12.04 -5.63
CA LEU A 113 -17.32 -11.67 -6.48
C LEU A 113 -17.96 -10.36 -6.05
N SER A 114 -17.95 -10.07 -4.75
CA SER A 114 -18.46 -8.81 -4.21
C SER A 114 -17.50 -7.63 -4.43
N VAL A 115 -16.18 -7.83 -4.41
CA VAL A 115 -15.20 -6.75 -4.59
C VAL A 115 -14.81 -6.50 -6.05
N LEU A 116 -14.91 -7.51 -6.92
CA LEU A 116 -14.53 -7.41 -8.34
C LEU A 116 -15.20 -6.23 -9.07
N PRO A 117 -16.52 -5.94 -8.91
CA PRO A 117 -17.13 -4.78 -9.56
C PRO A 117 -16.51 -3.44 -9.14
N HIS A 118 -15.94 -3.35 -7.95
CA HIS A 118 -15.25 -2.15 -7.48
C HIS A 118 -13.83 -2.04 -8.08
N PHE A 119 -13.14 -3.16 -8.30
CA PHE A 119 -11.90 -3.19 -9.10
C PHE A 119 -12.13 -2.82 -10.56
N MET A 120 -13.20 -3.31 -11.18
CA MET A 120 -13.54 -2.92 -12.55
C MET A 120 -13.90 -1.43 -12.62
N ARG A 121 -14.65 -0.92 -11.64
CA ARG A 121 -15.08 0.49 -11.62
C ARG A 121 -13.93 1.49 -11.44
N LEU A 122 -12.86 1.13 -10.74
CA LEU A 122 -11.69 2.01 -10.59
C LEU A 122 -10.76 2.01 -11.81
N GLU A 123 -10.82 0.97 -12.64
CA GLU A 123 -9.81 0.67 -13.65
C GLU A 123 -10.25 1.03 -15.09
N ARG A 124 -9.28 1.53 -15.85
CA ARG A 124 -9.25 1.52 -17.31
C ARG A 124 -7.99 0.77 -17.76
N ASP A 125 -8.11 -0.52 -18.03
CA ASP A 125 -7.02 -1.36 -18.51
C ASP A 125 -6.91 -1.21 -20.04
N LEU A 126 -5.72 -0.82 -20.52
CA LEU A 126 -5.48 -0.59 -21.94
C LEU A 126 -5.15 -1.86 -22.72
N ASP A 127 -4.80 -2.94 -22.02
CA ASP A 127 -4.35 -4.20 -22.62
C ASP A 127 -5.45 -5.28 -22.55
N PHE A 128 -6.22 -5.32 -21.46
CA PHE A 128 -7.22 -6.36 -21.18
C PHE A 128 -8.62 -5.81 -20.85
N GLY A 129 -8.92 -4.55 -21.21
CA GLY A 129 -10.20 -3.90 -20.88
C GLY A 129 -11.47 -4.61 -21.39
N ASP A 130 -11.35 -5.47 -22.40
CA ASP A 130 -12.47 -6.27 -22.94
C ASP A 130 -12.74 -7.56 -22.14
N GLU A 131 -11.84 -7.94 -21.22
CA GLU A 131 -12.00 -9.12 -20.37
C GLU A 131 -13.07 -8.90 -19.30
N THR A 132 -13.83 -9.94 -19.00
CA THR A 132 -14.99 -9.87 -18.07
C THR A 132 -14.64 -9.46 -16.63
N TYR A 133 -13.37 -9.50 -16.26
CA TYR A 133 -12.85 -9.15 -14.94
C TYR A 133 -12.06 -7.83 -14.94
N HIS A 134 -12.01 -7.11 -16.06
CA HIS A 134 -11.36 -5.81 -16.19
C HIS A 134 -12.35 -4.66 -16.43
N GLY A 135 -11.95 -3.45 -16.05
CA GLY A 135 -12.64 -2.22 -16.40
C GLY A 135 -11.95 -1.51 -17.56
N ASP A 136 -12.73 -0.84 -18.40
CA ASP A 136 -12.26 -0.11 -19.59
C ASP A 136 -12.42 1.42 -19.48
N ALA A 137 -13.11 1.89 -18.43
CA ALA A 137 -13.58 3.27 -18.32
C ALA A 137 -13.33 3.92 -16.94
N GLY A 138 -12.73 3.20 -16.01
CA GLY A 138 -12.43 3.71 -14.67
C GLY A 138 -11.31 4.78 -14.66
N PRO A 139 -11.16 5.53 -13.55
CA PRO A 139 -10.23 6.66 -13.49
C PRO A 139 -8.75 6.26 -13.52
N ILE A 140 -8.40 5.07 -13.01
CA ILE A 140 -7.01 4.59 -12.96
C ILE A 140 -6.70 3.87 -14.27
N THR A 141 -5.93 4.52 -15.14
CA THR A 141 -5.44 3.89 -16.36
C THR A 141 -4.29 2.92 -16.04
N ILE A 142 -4.41 1.68 -16.49
CA ILE A 142 -3.43 0.60 -16.32
C ILE A 142 -2.87 0.19 -17.68
N ALA A 143 -1.56 0.00 -17.74
CA ALA A 143 -0.86 -0.47 -18.93
C ALA A 143 0.37 -1.30 -18.56
N ARG A 144 0.73 -2.24 -19.43
CA ARG A 144 1.92 -3.07 -19.35
C ARG A 144 2.99 -2.59 -20.34
N TYR A 145 4.24 -2.99 -20.11
CA TYR A 145 5.31 -2.73 -21.08
C TYR A 145 5.23 -3.75 -22.22
N SER A 146 5.31 -3.29 -23.46
CA SER A 146 5.44 -4.19 -24.61
C SER A 146 6.85 -4.80 -24.67
N PRO A 147 7.06 -5.92 -25.38
CA PRO A 147 8.39 -6.52 -25.52
C PRO A 147 9.46 -5.56 -26.04
N GLN A 148 9.09 -4.59 -26.89
CA GLN A 148 10.02 -3.59 -27.44
C GLN A 148 10.39 -2.50 -26.42
N GLN A 149 9.62 -2.35 -25.34
CA GLN A 149 9.87 -1.38 -24.27
C GLN A 149 10.63 -1.99 -23.09
N LEU A 150 10.76 -3.31 -23.04
CA LEU A 150 11.49 -4.00 -21.98
C LEU A 150 12.99 -3.68 -22.07
N LEU A 151 13.56 -3.34 -20.92
CA LEU A 151 15.00 -3.20 -20.76
C LEU A 151 15.66 -4.58 -20.85
N PRO A 152 16.94 -4.66 -21.27
CA PRO A 152 17.63 -5.93 -21.48
C PRO A 152 17.57 -6.89 -20.29
N GLN A 153 17.73 -6.39 -19.06
CA GLN A 153 17.68 -7.19 -17.84
C GLN A 153 16.28 -7.75 -17.54
N HIS A 154 15.21 -7.03 -17.91
CA HIS A 154 13.85 -7.52 -17.76
C HIS A 154 13.52 -8.58 -18.81
N GLN A 155 13.97 -8.39 -20.06
CA GLN A 155 13.85 -9.43 -21.08
C GLN A 155 14.66 -10.68 -20.71
N ALA A 156 15.88 -10.51 -20.18
CA ALA A 156 16.71 -11.61 -19.69
C ALA A 156 16.00 -12.37 -18.55
N PHE A 157 15.42 -11.65 -17.59
CA PHE A 157 14.63 -12.24 -16.52
C PHE A 157 13.46 -13.09 -17.04
N LEU A 158 12.68 -12.60 -18.01
CA LEU A 158 11.58 -13.38 -18.59
C LEU A 158 12.07 -14.61 -19.36
N ASN A 159 13.18 -14.49 -20.10
CA ASN A 159 13.78 -15.62 -20.80
C ASN A 159 14.26 -16.71 -19.83
N ASP A 160 14.90 -16.29 -18.74
CA ASP A 160 15.38 -17.21 -17.71
C ASP A 160 14.22 -17.82 -16.91
N ALA A 161 13.13 -17.09 -16.70
CA ALA A 161 11.92 -17.64 -16.09
C ALA A 161 11.34 -18.78 -16.94
N ALA A 162 11.26 -18.58 -18.26
CA ALA A 162 10.84 -19.62 -19.20
C ALA A 162 11.80 -20.81 -19.22
N ALA A 163 13.12 -20.57 -19.20
CA ALA A 163 14.13 -21.62 -19.15
C ALA A 163 14.07 -22.46 -17.86
N LEU A 164 13.67 -21.82 -16.75
CA LEU A 164 13.41 -22.47 -15.46
C LEU A 164 12.04 -23.18 -15.39
N GLY A 165 11.23 -23.11 -16.45
CA GLY A 165 9.93 -23.80 -16.54
C GLY A 165 8.76 -23.05 -15.89
N PHE A 166 8.93 -21.78 -15.52
CA PHE A 166 7.80 -20.97 -15.08
C PHE A 166 6.88 -20.64 -16.27
N PRO A 167 5.55 -20.71 -16.11
CA PRO A 167 4.63 -20.40 -17.19
C PRO A 167 4.70 -18.92 -17.57
N GLU A 168 4.32 -18.61 -18.81
CA GLU A 168 4.11 -17.23 -19.24
C GLU A 168 2.80 -16.68 -18.64
N CYS A 169 2.82 -15.42 -18.22
CA CYS A 169 1.69 -14.72 -17.63
C CYS A 169 1.52 -13.35 -18.29
N ALA A 170 0.71 -13.27 -19.35
CA ALA A 170 0.44 -12.01 -20.04
C ALA A 170 -0.31 -11.00 -19.15
N ASP A 171 -1.17 -11.49 -18.24
CA ASP A 171 -1.95 -10.68 -17.32
C ASP A 171 -1.85 -11.19 -15.88
N ALA A 172 -1.05 -10.50 -15.06
CA ALA A 172 -0.91 -10.81 -13.64
C ALA A 172 -2.14 -10.43 -12.79
N ASN A 173 -3.14 -9.75 -13.36
CA ASN A 173 -4.41 -9.41 -12.71
C ASN A 173 -5.54 -10.39 -13.04
N ALA A 174 -5.32 -11.36 -13.95
CA ALA A 174 -6.28 -12.41 -14.20
C ALA A 174 -6.51 -13.24 -12.91
N PRO A 175 -7.75 -13.64 -12.59
CA PRO A 175 -8.08 -14.29 -11.32
C PRO A 175 -7.25 -15.55 -11.02
N ASP A 176 -6.94 -16.34 -12.05
CA ASP A 176 -6.20 -17.60 -12.01
C ASP A 176 -4.73 -17.46 -12.44
N SER A 177 -4.23 -16.23 -12.59
CA SER A 177 -2.87 -15.96 -13.08
C SER A 177 -1.79 -16.63 -12.23
N VAL A 178 -0.76 -17.11 -12.93
CA VAL A 178 0.49 -17.65 -12.40
C VAL A 178 1.56 -17.50 -13.47
N GLY A 179 2.81 -17.30 -13.07
CA GLY A 179 3.95 -17.25 -13.99
C GLY A 179 4.58 -15.87 -14.14
N ALA A 180 5.39 -15.74 -15.19
CA ALA A 180 6.19 -14.56 -15.46
C ALA A 180 5.70 -13.77 -16.67
N GLY A 181 5.72 -12.45 -16.57
CA GLY A 181 5.35 -11.56 -17.68
C GLY A 181 5.46 -10.08 -17.35
N PRO A 182 4.85 -9.21 -18.15
CA PRO A 182 4.96 -7.77 -17.96
C PRO A 182 4.13 -7.31 -16.75
N GLN A 183 4.71 -6.41 -15.95
CA GLN A 183 4.05 -5.87 -14.75
C GLN A 183 2.96 -4.86 -15.14
N PRO A 184 1.73 -4.96 -14.61
CA PRO A 184 0.70 -3.94 -14.80
C PRO A 184 1.06 -2.68 -14.03
N MET A 185 1.00 -1.52 -14.69
CA MET A 185 1.39 -0.23 -14.12
C MET A 185 0.29 0.83 -14.26
N ASN A 186 0.00 1.62 -13.22
CA ASN A 186 -0.96 2.73 -13.28
C ASN A 186 -0.33 4.01 -13.88
N LYS A 187 -0.18 4.06 -15.21
CA LYS A 187 0.53 5.11 -15.93
C LYS A 187 0.06 5.28 -17.38
N ILE A 188 0.47 6.39 -18.01
CA ILE A 188 0.39 6.62 -19.46
C ILE A 188 1.75 7.11 -19.96
N GLY A 189 2.50 6.27 -20.67
CA GLY A 189 3.89 6.57 -21.01
C GLY A 189 4.71 6.81 -19.74
N ARG A 190 5.31 8.01 -19.58
CA ARG A 190 6.02 8.42 -18.36
C ARG A 190 5.10 9.02 -17.28
N LEU A 191 3.86 9.38 -17.61
CA LEU A 191 2.92 9.99 -16.67
C LEU A 191 2.42 8.95 -15.67
N ARG A 192 2.73 9.14 -14.39
CA ARG A 192 2.07 8.48 -13.26
C ARG A 192 0.59 8.85 -13.22
N VAL A 193 -0.29 7.87 -13.06
CA VAL A 193 -1.73 8.10 -12.83
C VAL A 193 -2.03 7.88 -11.35
N SER A 194 -1.75 8.90 -10.52
CA SER A 194 -2.05 8.88 -9.09
C SER A 194 -3.54 9.10 -8.82
N CYS A 195 -4.00 8.88 -7.58
CA CYS A 195 -5.40 9.15 -7.23
C CYS A 195 -5.74 10.66 -7.24
N ALA A 196 -4.76 11.54 -7.03
CA ALA A 196 -4.96 12.97 -7.20
C ALA A 196 -5.27 13.33 -8.66
N ILE A 197 -4.51 12.74 -9.60
CA ILE A 197 -4.70 12.94 -11.03
C ILE A 197 -6.00 12.28 -11.51
N ALA A 198 -6.25 11.03 -11.11
CA ALA A 198 -7.37 10.23 -11.60
C ALA A 198 -8.72 10.64 -10.99
N TYR A 199 -8.78 10.89 -9.68
CA TYR A 199 -10.04 11.14 -8.97
C TYR A 199 -10.26 12.62 -8.63
N LEU A 200 -9.24 13.32 -8.12
CA LEU A 200 -9.43 14.69 -7.63
C LEU A 200 -9.40 15.75 -8.72
N ALA A 201 -8.63 15.57 -9.79
CA ALA A 201 -8.45 16.57 -10.84
C ALA A 201 -9.79 17.08 -11.42
N ALA A 202 -10.74 16.17 -11.66
CA ALA A 202 -12.08 16.54 -12.11
C ALA A 202 -13.03 16.92 -10.95
N ALA A 203 -12.95 16.20 -9.82
CA ALA A 203 -13.88 16.40 -8.70
C ALA A 203 -13.74 17.78 -8.04
N ARG A 204 -12.55 18.37 -8.02
CA ARG A 204 -12.28 19.67 -7.39
C ARG A 204 -13.03 20.87 -8.00
N PHE A 205 -13.61 20.72 -9.19
CA PHE A 205 -14.46 21.76 -9.80
C PHE A 205 -15.89 21.79 -9.23
N ARG A 206 -16.27 20.80 -8.41
CA ARG A 206 -17.60 20.73 -7.81
C ARG A 206 -17.72 21.70 -6.63
N PRO A 207 -18.75 22.56 -6.56
CA PRO A 207 -18.86 23.59 -5.52
C PRO A 207 -19.11 23.02 -4.12
N ASN A 208 -19.49 21.75 -4.00
CA ASN A 208 -19.75 21.06 -2.74
C ASN A 208 -18.53 20.26 -2.21
N LEU A 209 -17.38 20.31 -2.88
CA LEU A 209 -16.13 19.70 -2.43
C LEU A 209 -15.11 20.79 -2.07
N THR A 210 -14.69 20.82 -0.80
CA THR A 210 -13.57 21.63 -0.33
C THR A 210 -12.35 20.75 -0.13
N VAL A 211 -11.21 21.10 -0.73
CA VAL A 211 -9.90 20.47 -0.47
C VAL A 211 -9.07 21.43 0.38
N LEU A 212 -8.66 20.97 1.56
CA LEU A 212 -7.87 21.72 2.53
C LEU A 212 -6.51 21.04 2.72
N ALA A 213 -5.53 21.50 1.94
CA ALA A 213 -4.15 21.01 1.98
C ALA A 213 -3.32 21.72 3.07
N ASP A 214 -2.07 21.28 3.25
CA ASP A 214 -1.11 21.80 4.24
C ASP A 214 -1.70 21.89 5.66
N THR A 215 -2.63 20.98 5.97
CA THR A 215 -3.44 20.99 7.18
C THR A 215 -3.44 19.62 7.82
N GLN A 216 -2.84 19.51 9.00
CA GLN A 216 -2.77 18.29 9.76
C GLN A 216 -3.95 18.20 10.73
N VAL A 217 -4.65 17.07 10.74
CA VAL A 217 -5.62 16.78 11.79
C VAL A 217 -4.90 16.34 13.05
N GLU A 218 -5.12 17.04 14.15
CA GLU A 218 -4.46 16.76 15.43
C GLU A 218 -5.21 15.69 16.23
N ARG A 219 -6.53 15.80 16.28
CA ARG A 219 -7.42 14.86 16.98
C ARG A 219 -8.85 14.93 16.44
N LEU A 220 -9.60 13.88 16.69
CA LEU A 220 -11.04 13.83 16.49
C LEU A 220 -11.76 14.53 17.66
N LEU A 221 -12.85 15.22 17.35
CA LEU A 221 -13.73 15.80 18.36
C LEU A 221 -14.80 14.78 18.74
N ILE A 222 -14.60 14.09 19.86
CA ILE A 222 -15.49 13.01 20.32
C ILE A 222 -16.19 13.45 21.60
N ASN A 223 -17.52 13.33 21.62
CA ASN A 223 -18.35 13.55 22.80
C ASN A 223 -19.35 12.40 22.91
N GLN A 224 -19.54 11.85 24.11
CA GLN A 224 -20.46 10.72 24.36
C GLN A 224 -20.29 9.57 23.34
N ARG A 225 -19.03 9.23 23.01
CA ARG A 225 -18.67 8.19 22.03
C ARG A 225 -19.21 8.44 20.62
N ARG A 226 -19.43 9.71 20.26
CA ARG A 226 -19.76 10.13 18.90
C ARG A 226 -18.75 11.15 18.39
N CYS A 227 -18.16 10.89 17.23
CA CYS A 227 -17.35 11.86 16.53
C CYS A 227 -18.25 12.96 15.94
N ARG A 228 -17.90 14.22 16.18
CA ARG A 228 -18.61 15.41 15.69
C ARG A 228 -17.77 16.28 14.75
N GLY A 229 -16.53 15.87 14.48
CA GLY A 229 -15.61 16.64 13.67
C GLY A 229 -14.16 16.42 14.05
N VAL A 230 -13.33 17.40 13.72
CA VAL A 230 -11.87 17.34 13.89
C VAL A 230 -11.32 18.65 14.43
N LEU A 231 -10.22 18.57 15.17
CA LEU A 231 -9.33 19.70 15.41
C LEU A 231 -8.21 19.61 14.39
N ALA A 232 -8.06 20.64 13.56
CA ALA A 232 -7.07 20.66 12.48
C ALA A 232 -6.24 21.93 12.54
N ALA A 233 -4.95 21.81 12.22
CA ALA A 233 -4.02 22.93 12.22
C ALA A 233 -3.15 22.92 10.96
N SER A 234 -2.94 24.10 10.38
CA SER A 234 -1.84 24.31 9.43
C SER A 234 -0.61 24.79 10.19
N ALA A 235 0.58 24.67 9.59
CA ALA A 235 1.83 25.11 10.22
C ALA A 235 1.84 26.60 10.61
N THR A 236 0.98 27.41 10.00
CA THR A 236 0.95 28.88 10.14
C THR A 236 -0.32 29.38 10.84
N SER A 237 -1.22 28.51 11.27
CA SER A 237 -2.51 28.92 11.82
C SER A 237 -2.79 28.23 13.15
N GLN A 238 -3.58 28.90 13.99
CA GLN A 238 -4.07 28.29 15.22
C GLN A 238 -4.96 27.09 14.88
N PRO A 239 -5.00 26.04 15.73
CA PRO A 239 -5.90 24.92 15.55
C PRO A 239 -7.36 25.39 15.45
N VAL A 240 -8.10 24.84 14.48
CA VAL A 240 -9.51 25.15 14.22
C VAL A 240 -10.35 23.89 14.39
N GLU A 241 -11.46 24.02 15.11
CA GLU A 241 -12.48 22.98 15.17
C GLU A 241 -13.36 23.04 13.92
N ILE A 242 -13.49 21.90 13.23
CA ILE A 242 -14.33 21.76 12.05
C ILE A 242 -15.35 20.67 12.32
N GLU A 243 -16.63 21.05 12.36
CA GLU A 243 -17.73 20.13 12.63
C GLU A 243 -18.22 19.41 11.37
N GLY A 244 -18.52 18.11 11.51
CA GLY A 244 -19.01 17.22 10.47
C GLY A 244 -20.08 16.26 10.99
N ARG A 245 -21.04 15.83 10.14
CA ARG A 245 -22.03 14.80 10.51
C ARG A 245 -21.43 13.39 10.51
N LEU A 246 -20.55 13.11 9.55
CA LEU A 246 -19.76 11.90 9.41
C LEU A 246 -18.29 12.25 9.22
N THR A 247 -17.40 11.62 9.98
CA THR A 247 -15.95 11.72 9.79
C THR A 247 -15.41 10.41 9.24
N ILE A 248 -14.58 10.47 8.20
CA ILE A 248 -13.94 9.32 7.56
C ILE A 248 -12.42 9.48 7.68
N VAL A 249 -11.76 8.52 8.30
CA VAL A 249 -10.31 8.45 8.42
C VAL A 249 -9.75 7.62 7.26
N ALA A 250 -8.91 8.24 6.44
CA ALA A 250 -8.21 7.64 5.29
C ALA A 250 -6.72 8.04 5.28
N ALA A 251 -6.12 8.13 6.47
CA ALA A 251 -4.74 8.60 6.67
C ALA A 251 -3.67 7.51 6.42
N GLY A 252 -4.10 6.28 6.12
CA GLY A 252 -3.25 5.13 5.83
C GLY A 252 -2.88 4.32 7.07
N ALA A 253 -2.33 3.12 6.83
CA ALA A 253 -2.12 2.11 7.86
C ALA A 253 -1.25 2.52 9.06
N LEU A 254 -0.42 3.56 8.93
CA LEU A 254 0.42 4.03 10.04
C LEU A 254 -0.20 5.20 10.81
N LEU A 255 -0.98 6.04 10.14
CA LEU A 255 -1.47 7.30 10.71
C LEU A 255 -2.94 7.23 11.14
N SER A 256 -3.77 6.42 10.49
CA SER A 256 -5.14 6.16 10.92
C SER A 256 -5.23 5.62 12.35
N PRO A 257 -4.49 4.56 12.76
CA PRO A 257 -4.53 4.08 14.14
C PRO A 257 -3.99 5.10 15.15
N THR A 258 -2.92 5.85 14.81
CA THR A 258 -2.33 6.82 15.75
C THR A 258 -3.22 8.04 15.94
N LEU A 259 -3.95 8.48 14.91
CA LEU A 259 -4.97 9.51 15.04
C LEU A 259 -6.10 9.05 15.98
N LEU A 260 -6.56 7.80 15.84
CA LEU A 260 -7.57 7.23 16.75
C LEU A 260 -7.05 7.20 18.20
N MET A 261 -5.82 6.73 18.43
CA MET A 261 -5.18 6.71 19.75
C MET A 261 -5.08 8.12 20.36
N ARG A 262 -4.59 9.10 19.61
CA ARG A 262 -4.49 10.50 20.06
C ARG A 262 -5.82 11.15 20.35
N SER A 263 -6.88 10.62 19.77
CA SER A 263 -8.25 11.05 20.01
C SER A 263 -8.89 10.35 21.21
N GLY A 264 -8.13 9.55 21.97
CA GLY A 264 -8.61 8.86 23.16
C GLY A 264 -9.21 7.47 22.90
N LEU A 265 -9.08 6.91 21.70
CA LEU A 265 -9.53 5.56 21.34
C LEU A 265 -8.30 4.67 21.17
N GLY A 266 -7.94 3.86 22.16
CA GLY A 266 -6.71 3.06 22.09
C GLY A 266 -6.37 2.34 23.39
N PRO A 267 -5.22 1.64 23.46
CA PRO A 267 -4.83 0.90 24.66
C PRO A 267 -4.70 1.84 25.86
N ARG A 268 -5.52 1.65 26.89
CA ARG A 268 -5.60 2.54 28.07
C ARG A 268 -4.25 2.91 28.64
N SER A 269 -3.41 1.93 28.92
CA SER A 269 -2.09 2.14 29.53
C SER A 269 -1.18 3.04 28.69
N MET A 270 -1.23 2.90 27.37
CA MET A 270 -0.47 3.73 26.44
C MET A 270 -1.01 5.16 26.40
N LEU A 271 -2.33 5.32 26.37
CA LEU A 271 -2.95 6.65 26.37
C LEU A 271 -2.62 7.41 27.66
N GLU A 272 -2.76 6.75 28.81
CA GLU A 272 -2.42 7.31 30.12
C GLU A 272 -0.94 7.69 30.23
N GLN A 273 -0.03 6.88 29.65
CA GLN A 273 1.41 7.19 29.59
C GLN A 273 1.70 8.53 28.90
N PHE A 274 0.93 8.89 27.87
CA PHE A 274 1.11 10.15 27.13
C PHE A 274 0.17 11.27 27.59
N GLY A 275 -0.57 11.07 28.70
CA GLY A 275 -1.52 12.08 29.21
C GLY A 275 -2.74 12.29 28.32
N ILE A 276 -3.06 11.35 27.44
CA ILE A 276 -4.24 11.40 26.56
C ILE A 276 -5.45 10.89 27.36
N SER A 277 -6.54 11.66 27.35
CA SER A 277 -7.79 11.24 27.99
C SER A 277 -8.37 10.00 27.31
N VAL A 278 -8.60 8.94 28.09
CA VAL A 278 -9.17 7.68 27.58
C VAL A 278 -10.68 7.84 27.40
N ILE A 279 -11.12 7.79 26.14
CA ILE A 279 -12.54 7.75 25.76
C ILE A 279 -13.02 6.30 25.65
N GLU A 280 -12.23 5.46 24.99
CA GLU A 280 -12.47 4.02 24.89
C GLU A 280 -11.15 3.25 24.97
N ASP A 281 -11.15 2.18 25.76
CA ASP A 281 -10.03 1.25 25.85
C ASP A 281 -10.09 0.22 24.71
N GLU A 282 -9.24 0.41 23.71
CA GLU A 282 -9.13 -0.44 22.51
C GLU A 282 -7.75 -1.10 22.47
N PRO A 283 -7.51 -2.20 23.21
CA PRO A 283 -6.18 -2.76 23.42
C PRO A 283 -5.55 -3.36 22.15
N TYR A 284 -6.35 -3.61 21.11
CA TYR A 284 -5.89 -4.19 19.84
C TYR A 284 -5.70 -3.16 18.72
N LEU A 285 -6.00 -1.88 18.96
CA LEU A 285 -5.75 -0.84 17.97
C LEU A 285 -4.24 -0.69 17.72
N GLY A 286 -3.83 -0.61 16.45
CA GLY A 286 -2.42 -0.57 16.07
C GLY A 286 -1.72 -1.93 16.13
N ALA A 287 -2.37 -2.98 16.61
CA ALA A 287 -1.90 -4.36 16.47
C ALA A 287 -2.17 -4.88 15.04
N ASN A 288 -1.78 -6.11 14.75
CA ASN A 288 -2.03 -6.77 13.45
C ASN A 288 -1.47 -5.98 12.26
N LEU A 289 -0.32 -5.31 12.42
CA LEU A 289 0.38 -4.72 11.28
C LEU A 289 0.85 -5.85 10.36
N ARG A 290 0.34 -5.89 9.12
CA ARG A 290 0.72 -6.86 8.09
C ARG A 290 1.44 -6.15 6.96
N ASP A 291 2.41 -6.83 6.35
CA ASP A 291 3.22 -6.29 5.26
C ASP A 291 4.06 -7.40 4.62
N HIS A 292 4.43 -7.31 3.35
CA HIS A 292 5.20 -8.36 2.69
C HIS A 292 6.69 -8.27 3.06
N PRO A 293 7.30 -9.31 3.65
CA PRO A 293 8.74 -9.35 3.81
C PRO A 293 9.40 -9.71 2.47
N ALA A 294 10.48 -9.00 2.15
CA ALA A 294 11.24 -9.18 0.93
C ALA A 294 12.75 -9.14 1.18
N LEU A 295 13.51 -9.87 0.37
CA LEU A 295 14.98 -9.81 0.35
C LEU A 295 15.48 -9.93 -1.09
N SER A 296 16.47 -9.12 -1.45
CA SER A 296 16.99 -9.09 -2.83
C SER A 296 18.38 -9.68 -2.94
N VAL A 297 18.64 -10.36 -4.05
CA VAL A 297 20.00 -10.65 -4.52
C VAL A 297 20.49 -9.44 -5.30
N VAL A 298 21.59 -8.81 -4.87
CA VAL A 298 22.17 -7.63 -5.51
C VAL A 298 23.37 -8.05 -6.34
N CYS A 299 23.36 -7.67 -7.62
CA CYS A 299 24.37 -8.09 -8.59
C CYS A 299 25.19 -6.88 -9.06
N ASN A 300 26.52 -7.00 -9.09
CA ASN A 300 27.36 -6.11 -9.88
C ASN A 300 27.24 -6.51 -11.36
N VAL A 301 27.15 -5.52 -12.23
CA VAL A 301 26.90 -5.70 -13.66
C VAL A 301 28.20 -5.60 -14.44
N LYS A 302 28.36 -6.44 -15.48
CA LYS A 302 29.56 -6.46 -16.33
C LYS A 302 29.80 -5.09 -16.99
N PRO A 303 31.07 -4.69 -17.17
CA PRO A 303 31.41 -3.48 -17.91
C PRO A 303 30.76 -3.44 -19.30
N GLY A 304 30.21 -2.28 -19.68
CA GLY A 304 29.58 -2.05 -20.98
C GLY A 304 28.07 -2.29 -21.03
N ILE A 305 27.47 -2.87 -19.99
CA ILE A 305 26.01 -2.96 -19.86
C ILE A 305 25.51 -1.70 -19.13
N PRO A 306 24.66 -0.88 -19.77
CA PRO A 306 24.20 0.36 -19.15
C PRO A 306 23.22 0.08 -18.01
N ILE A 307 23.44 0.73 -16.87
CA ILE A 307 22.47 0.85 -15.78
C ILE A 307 22.06 2.31 -15.69
N ASP A 308 20.81 2.57 -16.08
CA ASP A 308 20.23 3.91 -16.10
C ASP A 308 19.25 4.08 -14.94
N HIS A 309 19.54 5.04 -14.06
CA HIS A 309 18.69 5.37 -12.91
C HIS A 309 17.48 6.23 -13.27
N ASP A 310 17.35 6.72 -14.52
CA ASP A 310 16.12 7.33 -15.03
C ASP A 310 15.23 6.34 -15.81
N ALA A 311 15.70 5.12 -16.03
CA ALA A 311 14.88 4.07 -16.60
C ALA A 311 13.83 3.55 -15.60
N PRO A 312 12.74 2.90 -16.04
CA PRO A 312 11.77 2.33 -15.11
C PRO A 312 12.39 1.35 -14.12
N LEU A 313 12.04 1.48 -12.84
CA LEU A 313 12.54 0.58 -11.80
C LEU A 313 12.10 -0.89 -12.01
N ILE A 314 10.84 -1.13 -12.38
CA ILE A 314 10.25 -2.46 -12.58
C ILE A 314 9.42 -2.47 -13.88
N GLN A 315 9.53 -3.56 -14.64
CA GLN A 315 8.76 -3.80 -15.86
C GLN A 315 8.20 -5.23 -15.98
N SER A 316 8.72 -6.18 -15.20
CA SER A 316 8.35 -7.59 -15.23
C SER A 316 8.15 -8.15 -13.83
N ILE A 317 7.40 -9.24 -13.74
CA ILE A 317 7.04 -9.93 -12.51
C ILE A 317 7.02 -11.44 -12.74
N LEU A 318 7.29 -12.22 -11.69
CA LEU A 318 6.95 -13.64 -11.60
C LEU A 318 6.11 -13.85 -10.33
N ARG A 319 4.91 -14.43 -10.47
CA ARG A 319 4.09 -14.91 -9.34
C ARG A 319 4.01 -16.43 -9.39
N TYR A 320 4.34 -17.10 -8.29
CA TYR A 320 4.34 -18.56 -8.26
C TYR A 320 4.17 -19.11 -6.84
N THR A 321 3.84 -20.39 -6.78
CA THR A 321 3.77 -21.13 -5.51
C THR A 321 5.09 -21.82 -5.27
N THR A 322 5.72 -21.56 -4.11
CA THR A 322 6.91 -22.29 -3.70
C THR A 322 6.57 -23.75 -3.43
N ASP A 323 7.55 -24.65 -3.64
CA ASP A 323 7.37 -26.07 -3.33
C ASP A 323 6.80 -26.29 -1.91
N ASN A 324 5.85 -27.22 -1.80
CA ASN A 324 5.16 -27.59 -0.55
C ASN A 324 4.24 -26.52 0.08
N SER A 325 4.02 -25.38 -0.57
CA SER A 325 2.99 -24.43 -0.16
C SER A 325 1.61 -24.84 -0.68
N ALA A 326 0.59 -24.73 0.17
CA ALA A 326 -0.82 -24.84 -0.24
C ALA A 326 -1.41 -23.48 -0.68
N ASP A 327 -0.71 -22.39 -0.38
CA ASP A 327 -1.16 -21.02 -0.66
C ASP A 327 -0.68 -20.61 -2.06
N ARG A 328 -1.63 -20.47 -3.01
CA ARG A 328 -1.34 -20.10 -4.40
C ARG A 328 -0.60 -18.75 -4.48
N ASN A 329 0.41 -18.63 -5.35
CA ASN A 329 1.20 -17.41 -5.50
C ASN A 329 1.66 -16.82 -4.16
N ASN A 330 2.10 -17.65 -3.22
CA ASN A 330 2.66 -17.18 -1.96
C ASN A 330 4.01 -16.45 -2.16
N MET A 331 4.62 -16.55 -3.34
CA MET A 331 5.89 -15.92 -3.66
C MET A 331 5.80 -15.08 -4.94
N GLN A 332 6.52 -13.96 -4.91
CA GLN A 332 6.75 -13.10 -6.05
C GLN A 332 8.26 -12.88 -6.24
N ILE A 333 8.73 -12.88 -7.49
CA ILE A 333 10.08 -12.41 -7.83
C ILE A 333 9.98 -11.21 -8.75
N GLU A 334 10.71 -10.15 -8.40
CA GLU A 334 10.82 -8.92 -9.18
C GLU A 334 12.26 -8.68 -9.62
N GLN A 335 12.45 -8.44 -10.92
CA GLN A 335 13.68 -7.86 -11.43
C GLN A 335 13.63 -6.34 -11.20
N LEU A 336 14.60 -5.79 -10.48
CA LEU A 336 14.79 -4.34 -10.38
C LEU A 336 15.79 -3.90 -11.45
N SER A 337 15.54 -2.80 -12.13
CA SER A 337 16.42 -2.31 -13.20
C SER A 337 17.75 -1.75 -12.71
N TYR A 338 17.79 -1.27 -11.46
CA TYR A 338 18.99 -0.73 -10.84
C TYR A 338 18.95 -0.92 -9.32
N ALA A 339 20.13 -0.89 -8.69
CA ALA A 339 20.30 -0.87 -7.25
C ALA A 339 21.38 0.14 -6.84
N GLY A 340 21.31 0.65 -5.60
CA GLY A 340 22.23 1.67 -5.11
C GLY A 340 21.87 3.10 -5.58
N LYS A 341 22.86 3.99 -5.57
CA LYS A 341 22.68 5.43 -5.87
C LYS A 341 23.25 5.77 -7.25
N PRO A 342 22.69 6.78 -7.95
CA PRO A 342 23.26 7.31 -9.18
C PRO A 342 24.75 7.66 -9.03
N GLY A 343 25.56 7.30 -10.03
CA GLY A 343 27.02 7.49 -10.01
C GLY A 343 27.80 6.47 -9.18
N GLY A 344 27.12 5.51 -8.54
CA GLY A 344 27.74 4.36 -7.88
C GLY A 344 28.14 3.24 -8.84
N ALA A 345 28.46 2.08 -8.28
CA ALA A 345 28.70 0.87 -9.07
C ALA A 345 27.45 0.48 -9.86
N ALA A 346 27.63 0.04 -11.11
CA ALA A 346 26.53 -0.46 -11.93
C ALA A 346 25.99 -1.77 -11.32
N MET A 347 24.77 -1.71 -10.81
CA MET A 347 24.14 -2.82 -10.11
C MET A 347 22.67 -2.91 -10.45
N PHE A 348 22.12 -4.12 -10.47
CA PHE A 348 20.69 -4.39 -10.42
C PHE A 348 20.38 -5.37 -9.28
N ALA A 349 19.09 -5.62 -9.01
CA ALA A 349 18.70 -6.59 -7.99
C ALA A 349 17.57 -7.50 -8.46
N ILE A 350 17.48 -8.69 -7.87
CA ILE A 350 16.39 -9.65 -8.05
C ILE A 350 15.76 -9.85 -6.68
N ALA A 351 14.55 -9.34 -6.46
CA ALA A 351 13.87 -9.37 -5.17
C ALA A 351 12.96 -10.59 -5.06
N ALA A 352 13.10 -11.37 -3.99
CA ALA A 352 12.11 -12.35 -3.56
C ALA A 352 11.19 -11.68 -2.53
N CYS A 353 9.88 -11.75 -2.74
CA CYS A 353 8.85 -11.13 -1.92
C CYS A 353 7.84 -12.20 -1.50
N LEU A 354 7.70 -12.40 -0.18
CA LEU A 354 6.66 -13.27 0.35
C LEU A 354 5.31 -12.54 0.34
N GLU A 355 4.39 -13.01 -0.49
CA GLU A 355 3.09 -12.37 -0.69
C GLU A 355 2.01 -12.95 0.23
N TYR A 356 2.19 -14.18 0.75
CA TYR A 356 1.28 -14.75 1.75
C TYR A 356 1.97 -14.83 3.12
N GLN A 357 1.59 -13.92 4.01
CA GLN A 357 2.22 -13.74 5.32
C GLN A 357 1.33 -14.23 6.48
N TYR A 358 1.95 -14.95 7.43
CA TYR A 358 1.37 -15.37 8.70
C TYR A 358 1.75 -14.48 9.89
N GLY A 359 2.97 -13.94 9.90
CA GLY A 359 3.49 -13.05 10.93
C GLY A 359 2.78 -11.70 10.94
N SER A 360 2.78 -11.04 12.11
CA SER A 360 2.22 -9.71 12.27
C SER A 360 3.04 -8.88 13.23
N GLY A 361 3.13 -7.60 12.93
CA GLY A 361 3.70 -6.59 13.78
C GLY A 361 2.68 -5.78 14.57
N TYR A 362 3.13 -4.65 15.08
CA TYR A 362 2.32 -3.64 15.73
C TYR A 362 2.94 -2.24 15.58
N LEU A 363 2.16 -1.22 15.90
CA LEU A 363 2.66 0.13 16.10
C LEU A 363 2.16 0.75 17.40
N THR A 364 2.92 1.68 17.94
CA THR A 364 2.60 2.41 19.18
C THR A 364 2.83 3.91 19.01
N LEU A 365 2.21 4.70 19.88
CA LEU A 365 2.54 6.12 19.98
C LEU A 365 3.97 6.30 20.51
N SER A 366 4.68 7.28 19.97
CA SER A 366 5.94 7.82 20.50
C SER A 366 5.73 9.11 21.29
N GLY A 367 4.56 9.74 21.16
CA GLY A 367 4.19 11.01 21.77
C GLY A 367 2.71 11.36 21.53
N ALA A 368 2.27 12.41 22.21
CA ALA A 368 0.86 12.82 22.28
C ALA A 368 0.40 13.71 21.11
N THR A 369 1.33 14.26 20.32
CA THR A 369 1.04 15.30 19.33
C THR A 369 1.11 14.77 17.92
N ALA A 370 0.38 15.39 16.99
CA ALA A 370 0.30 14.97 15.59
C ALA A 370 1.68 14.85 14.90
N SER A 371 2.67 15.63 15.33
CA SER A 371 4.06 15.60 14.82
C SER A 371 4.87 14.39 15.28
N ASP A 372 4.47 13.70 16.35
CA ASP A 372 5.20 12.53 16.83
C ASP A 372 4.88 11.34 15.90
N LEU A 373 5.85 10.81 15.16
CA LEU A 373 5.62 9.67 14.27
C LEU A 373 5.62 8.35 15.07
N PRO A 374 4.79 7.35 14.73
CA PRO A 374 4.68 6.10 15.49
C PRO A 374 5.99 5.31 15.55
N ASN A 375 6.15 4.52 16.61
CA ASN A 375 7.09 3.39 16.61
C ASN A 375 6.44 2.23 15.85
N VAL A 376 7.13 1.67 14.87
CA VAL A 376 6.59 0.63 13.97
C VAL A 376 7.48 -0.60 14.02
N HIS A 377 6.91 -1.75 14.33
CA HIS A 377 7.62 -3.03 14.47
C HIS A 377 6.91 -4.09 13.63
N ASN A 378 7.60 -4.68 12.64
CA ASN A 378 7.00 -5.64 11.71
C ASN A 378 7.25 -7.11 12.08
N HIS A 379 8.35 -7.41 12.78
CA HIS A 379 8.72 -8.78 13.19
C HIS A 379 8.80 -9.77 12.00
N PHE A 380 9.36 -9.31 10.88
CA PHE A 380 9.45 -10.11 9.67
C PHE A 380 10.27 -11.39 9.88
N CYS A 381 9.70 -12.52 9.45
CA CYS A 381 10.34 -13.84 9.45
C CYS A 381 10.77 -14.34 10.85
N GLU A 382 10.15 -13.82 11.91
CA GLU A 382 10.18 -14.44 13.24
C GLU A 382 9.25 -15.67 13.28
N ASP A 383 8.16 -15.66 12.51
CA ASP A 383 7.32 -16.84 12.30
C ASP A 383 7.97 -17.78 11.26
N PRO A 384 8.23 -19.05 11.60
CA PRO A 384 8.85 -20.00 10.67
C PRO A 384 8.00 -20.25 9.41
N ARG A 385 6.68 -20.03 9.47
CA ARG A 385 5.79 -20.15 8.30
C ARG A 385 6.02 -19.06 7.26
N ASP A 386 6.64 -17.95 7.64
CA ASP A 386 7.08 -16.90 6.72
C ASP A 386 8.53 -17.10 6.30
N LEU A 387 9.39 -17.48 7.25
CA LEU A 387 10.83 -17.66 7.02
C LEU A 387 11.11 -18.73 5.97
N GLU A 388 10.48 -19.91 6.08
CA GLU A 388 10.81 -21.04 5.21
C GLU A 388 10.40 -20.80 3.74
N PRO A 389 9.19 -20.29 3.42
CA PRO A 389 8.87 -19.94 2.05
C PRO A 389 9.74 -18.81 1.51
N LEU A 390 10.07 -17.78 2.31
CA LEU A 390 10.97 -16.71 1.85
C LEU A 390 12.40 -17.22 1.61
N LEU A 391 12.87 -18.21 2.37
CA LEU A 391 14.13 -18.90 2.09
C LEU A 391 14.10 -19.60 0.73
N ILE A 392 13.02 -20.31 0.42
CA ILE A 392 12.84 -20.96 -0.90
C ILE A 392 12.85 -19.90 -2.00
N GLY A 393 12.04 -18.85 -1.86
CA GLY A 393 11.97 -17.74 -2.83
C GLY A 393 13.31 -17.02 -3.02
N PHE A 394 14.07 -16.82 -1.95
CA PHE A 394 15.39 -16.22 -2.03
C PHE A 394 16.41 -17.11 -2.76
N LYS A 395 16.34 -18.44 -2.55
CA LYS A 395 17.14 -19.42 -3.30
C LYS A 395 16.74 -19.45 -4.78
N ASP A 396 15.46 -19.32 -5.10
CA ASP A 396 15.00 -19.19 -6.48
C ASP A 396 15.52 -17.90 -7.13
N ALA A 397 15.50 -16.75 -6.42
CA ALA A 397 16.10 -15.51 -6.89
C ALA A 397 17.62 -15.64 -7.13
N MET A 398 18.34 -16.39 -6.29
CA MET A 398 19.75 -16.74 -6.53
C MET A 398 19.91 -17.61 -7.78
N ARG A 399 19.02 -18.59 -7.99
CA ARG A 399 19.04 -19.46 -9.19
C ARG A 399 18.89 -18.67 -10.50
N PHE A 400 18.10 -17.59 -10.50
CA PHE A 400 18.01 -16.68 -11.65
C PHE A 400 19.36 -16.07 -12.02
N THR A 401 20.24 -15.80 -11.06
CA THR A 401 21.57 -15.22 -11.34
C THR A 401 22.52 -16.17 -12.05
N GLU A 402 22.20 -17.46 -12.04
CA GLU A 402 22.98 -18.53 -12.67
C GLU A 402 22.46 -18.89 -14.07
N GLN A 403 21.28 -18.39 -14.45
CA GLN A 403 20.69 -18.67 -15.75
C GLN A 403 21.32 -17.86 -16.87
N SER A 404 21.35 -18.44 -18.08
CA SER A 404 22.22 -17.97 -19.16
C SER A 404 22.02 -16.49 -19.55
N ALA A 405 20.80 -15.95 -19.51
CA ALA A 405 20.56 -14.58 -19.94
C ALA A 405 21.05 -13.57 -18.89
N LEU A 406 20.65 -13.73 -17.63
CA LEU A 406 21.08 -12.87 -16.51
C LEU A 406 22.54 -13.09 -16.14
N ALA A 407 23.04 -14.33 -16.10
CA ALA A 407 24.46 -14.64 -15.89
C ALA A 407 25.34 -14.02 -17.00
N GLY A 408 24.79 -13.86 -18.20
CA GLY A 408 25.37 -13.10 -19.29
C GLY A 408 25.67 -11.64 -18.91
N MET A 409 24.90 -11.05 -17.99
CA MET A 409 24.98 -9.65 -17.56
C MET A 409 25.71 -9.44 -16.23
N ILE A 410 25.78 -10.46 -15.38
CA ILE A 410 26.28 -10.36 -14.00
C ILE A 410 27.80 -10.56 -13.94
N GLU A 411 28.53 -9.62 -13.35
CA GLU A 411 29.96 -9.76 -13.06
C GLU A 411 30.19 -10.53 -11.76
N SER A 412 29.45 -10.20 -10.72
CA SER A 412 29.54 -10.85 -9.41
C SER A 412 28.29 -10.59 -8.56
N ILE A 413 28.00 -11.48 -7.62
CA ILE A 413 26.98 -11.26 -6.60
C ILE A 413 27.57 -10.41 -5.47
N ARG A 414 26.96 -9.26 -5.20
CA ARG A 414 27.32 -8.37 -4.10
C ARG A 414 26.63 -8.75 -2.80
N PHE A 415 25.36 -9.16 -2.89
CA PHE A 415 24.58 -9.63 -1.75
C PHE A 415 23.65 -10.76 -2.21
N PRO A 416 23.53 -11.88 -1.48
CA PRO A 416 24.36 -12.23 -0.32
C PRO A 416 25.83 -12.44 -0.75
N ASP A 417 26.79 -12.25 0.15
CA ASP A 417 28.21 -12.52 -0.14
C ASP A 417 28.41 -14.06 -0.26
N PRO A 418 28.65 -14.62 -1.46
CA PRO A 418 28.69 -16.07 -1.63
C PRO A 418 29.78 -16.75 -0.80
N ALA A 419 30.86 -16.03 -0.47
CA ALA A 419 31.95 -16.57 0.35
C ALA A 419 31.54 -16.81 1.82
N ARG A 420 30.41 -16.26 2.25
CA ARG A 420 29.86 -16.40 3.60
C ARG A 420 28.70 -17.38 3.69
N ILE A 421 28.29 -17.97 2.58
CA ILE A 421 27.17 -18.91 2.54
C ILE A 421 27.71 -20.33 2.48
N THR A 422 27.51 -21.08 3.55
CA THR A 422 27.91 -22.49 3.67
C THR A 422 26.71 -23.44 3.69
N GLY A 423 25.51 -22.92 3.96
CA GLY A 423 24.25 -23.65 3.92
C GLY A 423 23.03 -22.78 4.17
N ASP A 424 21.86 -23.41 4.24
CA ASP A 424 20.57 -22.71 4.39
C ASP A 424 20.46 -21.90 5.69
N ASP A 425 21.17 -22.30 6.77
CA ASP A 425 21.14 -21.57 8.04
C ASP A 425 21.77 -20.17 7.95
N ASP A 426 22.78 -20.01 7.10
CA ASP A 426 23.36 -18.68 6.82
C ASP A 426 22.33 -17.79 6.11
N LEU A 427 21.58 -18.36 5.16
CA LEU A 427 20.52 -17.65 4.43
C LEU A 427 19.34 -17.29 5.35
N ARG A 428 18.91 -18.19 6.24
CA ARG A 428 17.90 -17.89 7.26
C ARG A 428 18.33 -16.72 8.14
N SER A 429 19.58 -16.73 8.61
CA SER A 429 20.13 -15.64 9.42
C SER A 429 20.15 -14.31 8.66
N LEU A 430 20.48 -14.32 7.36
CA LEU A 430 20.40 -13.14 6.52
C LEU A 430 18.96 -12.63 6.36
N ILE A 431 18.00 -13.51 6.13
CA ILE A 431 16.58 -13.16 6.03
C ILE A 431 16.09 -12.51 7.32
N GLN A 432 16.32 -13.14 8.47
CA GLN A 432 15.90 -12.60 9.77
C GLN A 432 16.61 -11.30 10.14
N ARG A 433 17.76 -11.01 9.52
CA ARG A 433 18.49 -9.76 9.75
C ARG A 433 18.12 -8.65 8.76
N PHE A 434 17.84 -8.99 7.51
CA PHE A 434 17.80 -8.02 6.42
C PHE A 434 16.50 -8.02 5.61
N ALA A 435 15.56 -8.93 5.88
CA ALA A 435 14.23 -8.87 5.28
C ALA A 435 13.64 -7.46 5.52
N GLY A 436 13.24 -6.82 4.43
CA GLY A 436 12.65 -5.50 4.42
C GLY A 436 11.20 -5.55 4.02
N SER A 437 10.53 -4.42 4.17
CA SER A 437 9.15 -4.24 3.75
C SER A 437 9.04 -4.12 2.23
N GLY A 438 8.04 -4.79 1.65
CA GLY A 438 7.51 -4.52 0.31
C GLY A 438 6.76 -3.19 0.20
N TYR A 439 6.69 -2.44 1.29
CA TYR A 439 6.01 -1.16 1.49
C TYR A 439 4.48 -1.26 1.48
N HIS A 440 3.92 -2.36 1.99
CA HIS A 440 2.48 -2.69 2.00
C HIS A 440 1.84 -2.80 3.40
N PRO A 441 2.10 -1.87 4.35
CA PRO A 441 1.53 -1.96 5.68
C PRO A 441 0.00 -1.88 5.62
N CYS A 442 -0.66 -2.77 6.34
CA CYS A 442 -2.12 -2.83 6.46
C CYS A 442 -2.53 -3.40 7.83
N GLY A 443 -3.84 -3.47 8.09
CA GLY A 443 -4.40 -4.25 9.20
C GLY A 443 -4.37 -3.65 10.62
N THR A 444 -3.88 -2.43 10.77
CA THR A 444 -3.72 -1.73 12.05
C THR A 444 -5.02 -1.19 12.66
N VAL A 445 -6.10 -1.17 11.89
CA VAL A 445 -7.47 -0.85 12.33
C VAL A 445 -8.39 -1.96 11.81
N LYS A 446 -8.03 -3.21 12.11
CA LYS A 446 -8.59 -4.44 11.55
C LYS A 446 -10.13 -4.44 11.49
N MET A 447 -10.65 -4.79 10.32
CA MET A 447 -12.07 -5.06 10.07
C MET A 447 -12.47 -6.46 10.57
N GLY A 448 -13.65 -6.55 11.17
CA GLY A 448 -14.23 -7.82 11.63
C GLY A 448 -15.61 -7.67 12.27
N PRO A 449 -16.30 -8.77 12.56
CA PRO A 449 -17.57 -8.74 13.28
C PRO A 449 -17.38 -8.25 14.71
N ALA A 450 -18.41 -7.68 15.33
CA ALA A 450 -18.35 -7.18 16.72
C ALA A 450 -17.99 -8.27 17.76
N SER A 451 -18.18 -9.54 17.41
CA SER A 451 -17.77 -10.70 18.23
C SER A 451 -16.25 -10.95 18.21
N ASP A 452 -15.53 -10.49 17.19
CA ASP A 452 -14.07 -10.50 17.17
C ASP A 452 -13.56 -9.33 18.02
N ARG A 453 -12.98 -9.65 19.17
CA ARG A 453 -12.43 -8.63 20.09
C ARG A 453 -11.28 -7.84 19.50
N THR A 454 -10.60 -8.37 18.48
CA THR A 454 -9.49 -7.71 17.80
C THR A 454 -9.96 -6.77 16.68
N ALA A 455 -11.23 -6.84 16.28
CA ALA A 455 -11.80 -5.97 15.26
C ALA A 455 -12.11 -4.59 15.83
N ILE A 456 -11.70 -3.55 15.11
CA ILE A 456 -11.93 -2.14 15.45
C ILE A 456 -13.11 -1.58 14.66
N VAL A 457 -13.26 -1.99 13.40
CA VAL A 457 -14.33 -1.55 12.51
C VAL A 457 -15.15 -2.73 11.99
N ASN A 458 -16.41 -2.45 11.64
CA ASN A 458 -17.29 -3.40 10.97
C ASN A 458 -17.00 -3.49 9.45
N ALA A 459 -17.74 -4.36 8.74
CA ALA A 459 -17.58 -4.57 7.30
C ALA A 459 -17.83 -3.33 6.41
N SER A 460 -18.37 -2.24 6.96
CA SER A 460 -18.57 -0.95 6.28
C SER A 460 -17.60 0.13 6.78
N GLY A 461 -16.56 -0.26 7.52
CA GLY A 461 -15.54 0.64 8.06
C GLY A 461 -15.98 1.46 9.28
N GLN A 462 -17.21 1.31 9.77
CA GLN A 462 -17.68 2.05 10.96
C GLN A 462 -17.02 1.48 12.21
N LEU A 463 -16.57 2.33 13.13
CA LEU A 463 -16.05 1.84 14.41
C LEU A 463 -17.14 1.16 15.22
N HIS A 464 -16.80 0.04 15.87
CA HIS A 464 -17.73 -0.68 16.73
C HIS A 464 -18.15 0.13 17.96
N ARG A 465 -17.26 0.99 18.45
CA ARG A 465 -17.35 1.62 19.78
C ARG A 465 -17.44 3.14 19.76
N CYS A 466 -17.45 3.75 18.57
CA CYS A 466 -17.58 5.19 18.36
C CYS A 466 -18.47 5.49 17.14
N GLU A 467 -19.57 6.22 17.33
CA GLU A 467 -20.49 6.59 16.26
C GLU A 467 -19.99 7.77 15.42
N GLY A 468 -20.50 7.90 14.19
CA GLY A 468 -20.17 9.02 13.30
C GLY A 468 -18.74 8.98 12.77
N LEU A 469 -18.07 7.84 12.89
CA LEU A 469 -16.68 7.65 12.50
C LEU A 469 -16.51 6.38 11.66
N VAL A 470 -15.84 6.52 10.52
CA VAL A 470 -15.49 5.45 9.59
C VAL A 470 -13.99 5.45 9.35
N VAL A 471 -13.37 4.28 9.19
CA VAL A 471 -12.02 4.14 8.64
C VAL A 471 -12.10 3.43 7.30
N ALA A 472 -11.44 4.00 6.30
CA ALA A 472 -11.57 3.56 4.91
C ALA A 472 -10.23 3.69 4.18
N ASP A 473 -9.25 2.89 4.60
CA ASP A 473 -7.94 2.76 3.95
C ASP A 473 -7.33 1.38 4.23
N ALA A 474 -6.06 1.15 3.85
CA ALA A 474 -5.36 -0.12 4.07
C ALA A 474 -5.34 -0.62 5.52
N SER A 475 -5.49 0.26 6.52
CA SER A 475 -5.55 -0.13 7.93
C SER A 475 -6.66 -1.13 8.23
N ILE A 476 -7.75 -1.17 7.46
CA ILE A 476 -8.88 -2.04 7.76
C ILE A 476 -8.70 -3.47 7.24
N MET A 477 -7.75 -3.70 6.33
CA MET A 477 -7.54 -5.01 5.70
C MET A 477 -7.16 -6.07 6.76
N PRO A 478 -7.95 -7.14 6.97
CA PRO A 478 -7.66 -8.13 8.01
C PRO A 478 -6.32 -8.84 7.83
N THR A 479 -5.97 -9.12 6.57
CA THR A 479 -4.67 -9.60 6.12
C THR A 479 -4.22 -8.79 4.91
N VAL A 480 -2.92 -8.75 4.64
CA VAL A 480 -2.42 -8.16 3.41
C VAL A 480 -2.81 -9.08 2.22
N PRO A 481 -3.39 -8.54 1.13
CA PRO A 481 -3.64 -9.34 -0.06
C PRO A 481 -2.30 -9.67 -0.74
N ARG A 482 -2.22 -10.76 -1.51
CA ARG A 482 -1.01 -11.20 -2.27
C ARG A 482 -0.70 -10.29 -3.46
N ALA A 483 -0.62 -8.99 -3.22
CA ALA A 483 -0.24 -7.93 -4.14
C ALA A 483 0.08 -6.62 -3.40
N ASN A 484 0.62 -5.64 -4.12
CA ASN A 484 0.74 -4.28 -3.62
C ASN A 484 -0.64 -3.71 -3.20
N THR A 485 -0.68 -3.00 -2.07
CA THR A 485 -1.96 -2.60 -1.44
C THR A 485 -2.67 -1.42 -2.10
N ASN A 486 -2.09 -0.76 -3.11
CA ASN A 486 -2.65 0.46 -3.68
C ASN A 486 -4.03 0.24 -4.33
N LEU A 487 -4.16 -0.71 -5.27
CA LEU A 487 -5.45 -0.97 -5.92
C LEU A 487 -6.50 -1.44 -4.92
N SER A 488 -6.13 -2.32 -3.97
CA SER A 488 -7.02 -2.75 -2.89
C SER A 488 -7.49 -1.58 -2.03
N THR A 489 -6.63 -0.58 -1.78
CA THR A 489 -6.99 0.64 -1.04
C THR A 489 -7.96 1.53 -1.82
N ILE A 490 -7.76 1.67 -3.13
CA ILE A 490 -8.69 2.40 -4.02
C ILE A 490 -10.04 1.67 -4.07
N MET A 491 -10.03 0.33 -4.16
CA MET A 491 -11.22 -0.52 -4.11
C MET A 491 -11.99 -0.33 -2.80
N ILE A 492 -11.31 -0.29 -1.65
CA ILE A 492 -11.92 0.03 -0.35
C ILE A 492 -12.66 1.38 -0.41
N GLY A 493 -12.03 2.41 -0.99
CA GLY A 493 -12.66 3.72 -1.19
C GLY A 493 -13.90 3.67 -2.09
N GLU A 494 -13.86 2.91 -3.19
CA GLU A 494 -15.02 2.71 -4.09
C GLU A 494 -16.17 1.97 -3.39
N LYS A 495 -15.84 0.92 -2.62
CA LYS A 495 -16.83 0.10 -1.91
C LYS A 495 -17.49 0.87 -0.77
N ILE A 496 -16.70 1.50 0.10
CA ILE A 496 -17.23 2.22 1.27
C ILE A 496 -18.02 3.46 0.83
N SER A 497 -17.58 4.19 -0.20
CA SER A 497 -18.38 5.30 -0.73
C SER A 497 -19.74 4.84 -1.27
N GLN A 498 -19.79 3.69 -1.95
CA GLN A 498 -21.05 3.11 -2.41
C GLN A 498 -21.95 2.69 -1.24
N ASP A 499 -21.41 2.09 -0.18
CA ASP A 499 -22.17 1.74 1.02
C ASP A 499 -22.77 3.00 1.69
N ILE A 500 -21.99 4.07 1.82
CA ILE A 500 -22.45 5.36 2.36
C ILE A 500 -23.57 5.96 1.48
N GLN A 501 -23.43 5.92 0.16
CA GLN A 501 -24.44 6.42 -0.77
C GLN A 501 -25.74 5.61 -0.69
N ARG A 502 -25.67 4.28 -0.58
CA ARG A 502 -26.85 3.40 -0.54
C ARG A 502 -27.54 3.38 0.82
N LYS A 503 -26.79 3.60 1.91
CA LYS A 503 -27.27 3.44 3.30
C LYS A 503 -27.02 4.70 4.14
N SER A 504 -27.19 5.89 3.56
CA SER A 504 -26.81 7.18 4.18
C SER A 504 -27.31 7.35 5.63
N ALA A 505 -28.56 6.94 5.92
CA ALA A 505 -29.12 6.98 7.26
C ALA A 505 -28.32 6.18 8.30
N THR A 506 -27.75 5.02 7.93
CA THR A 506 -26.90 4.19 8.81
C THR A 506 -25.58 4.89 9.17
N PHE A 507 -25.15 5.86 8.34
CA PHE A 507 -23.97 6.68 8.58
C PHE A 507 -24.32 8.06 9.18
N GLY A 508 -25.59 8.33 9.47
CA GLY A 508 -26.05 9.61 10.04
C GLY A 508 -26.10 10.77 9.04
N LEU A 509 -26.15 10.48 7.74
CA LEU A 509 -26.26 11.44 6.64
C LEU A 509 -27.70 11.63 6.15
#